data_AF-A0AAC9YAK0-F1
#
_entry.id   AF-A0AAC9YAK0-F1
#
_cell.length_a   1.000
_cell.length_b   1.000
_cell.length_c   1.000
_cell.angle_alpha   90.00
_cell.angle_beta   90.00
_cell.angle_gamma   90.00
#
_symmetry.space_group_name_H-M   'P 1'
#
loop_
_entity.id
_entity.type
_entity.pdbx_description
1 polymer ?
#
loop_
_entity_poly.entity_id
_entity_poly.type
_entity_poly.pdbx_seq_one_letter_code
_entity_poly.pdbx_strand_id
1 'polypeptide(L)'
;MDCCASSNNRETAKTGRCPSCGENGKGLSIITLKSLLIASSLETIEPDNTYFFCPNSSCNTVYFSGTHLQTFKEDALKVPVFQKNSSMHVPVCYCFNWTRDRLFQAYSDNLQPIEHIKEHVQSNRCGCEVNNPQGACCLGNVTAYLRSLNERKVEEI
;
A
#
# COMPACT_ATOMS: atom_id res chain seq x y z
N MET A 1 21.26 -29.90 -0.61
CA MET A 1 21.37 -28.65 0.18
C MET A 1 19.96 -28.15 0.37
N ASP A 2 19.44 -28.32 1.58
CA ASP A 2 18.06 -27.98 1.89
C ASP A 2 18.02 -26.53 2.40
N CYS A 3 17.64 -25.61 1.52
CA CYS A 3 17.78 -24.16 1.72
C CYS A 3 16.52 -23.51 2.34
N CYS A 4 15.52 -24.31 2.73
CA CYS A 4 14.19 -23.83 3.13
C CYS A 4 13.72 -24.33 4.50
N ALA A 5 14.64 -24.53 5.45
CA ALA A 5 14.25 -24.84 6.82
C ALA A 5 13.74 -23.58 7.53
N SER A 6 12.42 -23.47 7.70
CA SER A 6 11.78 -22.42 8.50
C SER A 6 12.05 -22.66 9.99
N SER A 7 12.71 -21.71 10.65
CA SER A 7 12.92 -21.73 12.09
C SER A 7 11.79 -20.96 12.78
N ASN A 8 11.05 -21.64 13.66
CA ASN A 8 10.01 -21.04 14.50
C ASN A 8 10.57 -20.65 15.87
N ASN A 9 10.47 -19.37 16.24
CA ASN A 9 10.47 -18.72 17.59
C ASN A 9 11.23 -17.38 17.51
N ARG A 10 10.90 -16.28 18.20
CA ARG A 10 9.95 -15.96 19.27
C ARG A 10 9.79 -14.43 19.36
N GLU A 11 8.74 -14.02 20.02
CA GLU A 11 8.21 -12.66 20.16
C GLU A 11 9.21 -11.56 20.56
N THR A 12 9.18 -10.47 19.79
CA THR A 12 9.63 -9.14 20.20
C THR A 12 8.46 -8.16 20.12
N ALA A 13 8.35 -7.27 21.10
CA ALA A 13 7.23 -6.39 21.38
C ALA A 13 6.54 -5.84 20.12
N LYS A 14 5.28 -6.22 19.92
CA LYS A 14 4.46 -5.92 18.75
C LYS A 14 3.87 -4.51 18.84
N THR A 15 4.71 -3.47 18.80
CA THR A 15 4.17 -2.11 18.68
C THR A 15 3.72 -1.91 17.23
N GLY A 16 2.42 -2.06 16.99
CA GLY A 16 1.82 -1.71 15.71
C GLY A 16 1.75 -0.19 15.48
N ARG A 17 2.58 0.62 16.14
CA ARG A 17 2.59 2.08 16.02
C ARG A 17 3.83 2.54 15.29
N CYS A 18 3.67 3.36 14.25
CA CYS A 18 4.79 3.82 13.45
C CYS A 18 5.79 4.60 14.32
N PRO A 19 7.09 4.25 14.33
CA PRO A 19 8.09 4.93 15.16
C PRO A 19 8.29 6.39 14.76
N SER A 20 7.94 6.77 13.53
CA SER A 20 8.14 8.13 13.00
C SER A 20 7.00 9.09 13.32
N CYS A 21 5.75 8.61 13.41
CA CYS A 21 4.58 9.47 13.57
C CYS A 21 3.58 9.00 14.65
N GLY A 22 3.81 7.87 15.30
CA GLY A 22 2.96 7.32 16.36
C GLY A 22 1.60 6.77 15.90
N GLU A 23 1.29 6.81 14.61
CA GLU A 23 0.03 6.31 14.03
C GLU A 23 -0.04 4.78 14.08
N ASN A 24 -1.23 4.21 14.23
CA ASN A 24 -1.41 2.76 14.15
C ASN A 24 -1.15 2.27 12.71
N GLY A 25 -0.13 1.44 12.56
CA GLY A 25 0.18 0.73 11.34
C GLY A 25 -0.75 -0.46 11.10
N LYS A 26 -0.91 -0.81 9.82
CA LYS A 26 -1.68 -1.97 9.37
C LYS A 26 -0.73 -3.14 9.18
N GLY A 27 -1.02 -4.29 9.79
CA GLY A 27 -0.19 -5.48 9.64
C GLY A 27 -0.09 -5.92 8.18
N LEU A 28 1.10 -6.38 7.76
CA LEU A 28 1.39 -6.84 6.41
C LEU A 28 1.72 -8.32 6.39
N SER A 29 1.34 -8.99 5.31
CA SER A 29 1.96 -10.27 4.96
C SER A 29 3.37 -10.04 4.45
N ILE A 30 4.30 -10.93 4.79
CA ILE A 30 5.69 -10.86 4.34
C ILE A 30 5.81 -10.86 2.81
N ILE A 31 4.85 -11.49 2.10
CA ILE A 31 4.83 -11.50 0.63
C ILE A 31 4.69 -10.09 0.05
N THR A 32 3.94 -9.20 0.69
CA THR A 32 3.78 -7.81 0.24
C THR A 32 5.09 -7.06 0.32
N LEU A 33 5.80 -7.20 1.44
CA LEU A 33 7.11 -6.59 1.63
C LEU A 33 8.11 -7.11 0.57
N LYS A 34 8.19 -8.44 0.41
CA LYS A 34 9.12 -9.08 -0.55
C LYS A 34 8.82 -8.72 -2.00
N SER A 35 7.54 -8.59 -2.36
CA SER A 35 7.11 -8.27 -3.72
C SER A 35 7.44 -6.84 -4.10
N LEU A 36 7.36 -5.90 -3.16
CA LEU A 36 7.38 -4.47 -3.44
C LEU A 36 8.70 -3.77 -3.11
N LEU A 37 9.54 -4.31 -2.22
CA LEU A 37 10.86 -3.74 -1.99
C LEU A 37 11.77 -3.87 -3.22
N ILE A 38 12.59 -2.86 -3.46
CA ILE A 38 13.72 -2.95 -4.40
C ILE A 38 14.75 -3.97 -3.90
N ALA A 39 15.59 -4.49 -4.80
CA ALA A 39 16.54 -5.56 -4.48
C ALA A 39 17.43 -5.25 -3.26
N SER A 40 18.05 -4.07 -3.23
CA SER A 40 18.93 -3.66 -2.13
C SER A 40 18.21 -3.55 -0.78
N SER A 41 16.94 -3.15 -0.77
CA SER A 41 16.14 -3.13 0.46
C SER A 41 15.70 -4.53 0.86
N LEU A 42 15.34 -5.37 -0.11
CA LEU A 42 14.95 -6.75 0.11
C LEU A 42 16.07 -7.59 0.74
N GLU A 43 17.33 -7.33 0.38
CA GLU A 43 18.52 -7.99 0.95
C GLU A 43 18.67 -7.77 2.46
N THR A 44 18.05 -6.72 3.00
CA THR A 44 18.22 -6.31 4.41
C THR A 44 17.07 -6.74 5.32
N ILE A 45 15.98 -7.28 4.78
CA ILE A 45 14.82 -7.62 5.62
C ILE A 45 15.14 -8.76 6.59
N GLU A 46 14.63 -8.66 7.81
CA GLU A 46 14.57 -9.79 8.73
C GLU A 46 13.22 -10.49 8.55
N PRO A 47 13.15 -11.67 7.89
CA PRO A 47 11.88 -12.25 7.45
C PRO A 47 10.99 -12.75 8.59
N ASP A 48 11.57 -13.01 9.76
CA ASP A 48 10.85 -13.49 10.95
C ASP A 48 10.19 -12.34 11.74
N ASN A 49 10.47 -11.08 11.38
CA ASN A 49 9.81 -9.92 11.96
C ASN A 49 8.39 -9.75 11.41
N THR A 50 7.50 -9.25 12.25
CA THR A 50 6.23 -8.66 11.79
C THR A 50 6.48 -7.29 11.21
N TYR A 51 5.85 -6.97 10.08
CA TYR A 51 5.91 -5.65 9.46
C TYR A 51 4.54 -5.00 9.37
N PHE A 52 4.55 -3.68 9.33
CA PHE A 52 3.36 -2.85 9.29
C PHE A 52 3.49 -1.78 8.21
N PHE A 53 2.38 -1.44 7.57
CA PHE A 53 2.23 -0.28 6.69
C PHE A 53 1.76 0.93 7.50
N CYS A 54 2.41 2.08 7.35
CA CYS A 54 1.98 3.33 7.96
C CYS A 54 0.97 4.06 7.06
N PRO A 55 -0.30 4.24 7.47
CA PRO A 55 -1.34 4.85 6.63
C PRO A 55 -1.28 6.39 6.60
N ASN A 56 -0.55 7.04 7.50
CA ASN A 56 -0.52 8.49 7.63
C ASN A 56 0.13 9.15 6.41
N SER A 57 -0.60 9.98 5.68
CA SER A 57 -0.10 10.63 4.46
C SER A 57 1.00 11.66 4.70
N SER A 58 1.07 12.24 5.90
CA SER A 58 2.11 13.22 6.28
C SER A 58 3.39 12.57 6.80
N CYS A 59 3.46 11.23 6.84
CA CYS A 59 4.61 10.49 7.33
C CYS A 59 5.32 9.75 6.19
N ASN A 60 6.62 10.03 5.99
CA ASN A 60 7.40 9.44 4.90
C ASN A 60 7.68 7.93 5.05
N THR A 61 7.47 7.37 6.24
CA THR A 61 7.60 5.93 6.47
C THR A 61 6.48 5.19 5.77
N VAL A 62 6.82 4.22 4.93
CA VAL A 62 5.89 3.30 4.26
C VAL A 62 5.74 2.04 5.10
N TYR A 63 6.86 1.36 5.38
CA TYR A 63 6.89 0.14 6.17
C TYR A 63 7.77 0.29 7.40
N PHE A 64 7.44 -0.46 8.45
CA PHE A 64 8.27 -0.58 9.64
C PHE A 64 8.14 -1.98 10.26
N SER A 65 9.22 -2.48 10.85
CA SER A 65 9.17 -3.71 11.64
C SER A 65 8.52 -3.45 12.99
N GLY A 66 7.89 -4.45 13.60
CA GLY A 66 7.32 -4.37 14.95
C GLY A 66 8.39 -4.08 16.02
N THR A 67 9.64 -4.45 15.75
CA THR A 67 10.81 -4.12 16.59
C THR A 67 11.26 -2.66 16.46
N HIS A 68 10.75 -1.92 15.48
CA HIS A 68 11.19 -0.59 15.06
C HIS A 68 12.66 -0.49 14.60
N LEU A 69 13.38 -1.61 14.49
CA LEU A 69 14.77 -1.63 13.99
C LEU A 69 14.85 -1.39 12.48
N GLN A 70 13.77 -1.65 11.74
CA GLN A 70 13.73 -1.47 10.29
C GLN A 70 12.60 -0.54 9.90
N THR A 71 12.91 0.43 9.05
CA THR A 71 11.94 1.33 8.43
C THR A 71 12.26 1.48 6.96
N PHE A 72 11.23 1.56 6.14
CA PHE A 72 11.34 1.72 4.69
C PHE A 72 10.49 2.90 4.25
N LYS A 73 11.07 3.78 3.44
CA LYS A 73 10.39 4.90 2.79
C LYS A 73 10.07 4.53 1.34
N GLU A 74 9.45 5.46 0.62
CA GLU A 74 9.02 5.21 -0.76
C GLU A 74 10.17 4.86 -1.73
N ASP A 75 11.37 5.40 -1.51
CA ASP A 75 12.58 5.10 -2.29
C ASP A 75 13.09 3.65 -2.14
N ALA A 76 12.64 2.93 -1.12
CA ALA A 76 12.91 1.51 -0.92
C ALA A 76 11.93 0.60 -1.69
N LEU A 77 10.93 1.16 -2.38
CA LEU A 77 9.90 0.41 -3.10
C LEU A 77 10.03 0.52 -4.62
N LYS A 78 9.56 -0.51 -5.32
CA LYS A 78 9.49 -0.59 -6.79
C LYS A 78 8.41 0.30 -7.40
N VAL A 79 7.44 0.74 -6.58
CA VAL A 79 6.27 1.51 -7.02
C VAL A 79 6.05 2.70 -6.09
N PRO A 80 5.52 3.82 -6.60
CA PRO A 80 5.12 4.92 -5.73
C PRO A 80 3.95 4.50 -4.83
N VAL A 81 3.77 5.18 -3.70
CA VAL A 81 2.79 4.82 -2.67
C VAL A 81 1.70 5.87 -2.60
N PHE A 82 0.45 5.46 -2.83
CA PHE A 82 -0.73 6.33 -2.89
C PHE A 82 -0.81 7.30 -1.71
N GLN A 83 -0.62 6.81 -0.49
CA GLN A 83 -0.71 7.64 0.72
C GLN A 83 0.44 8.64 0.85
N LYS A 84 1.59 8.39 0.24
CA LYS A 84 2.83 9.15 0.47
C LYS A 84 3.16 10.13 -0.65
N ASN A 85 2.61 9.89 -1.82
CA ASN A 85 2.92 10.63 -3.02
C ASN A 85 1.63 11.18 -3.63
N SER A 86 1.54 12.49 -3.75
CA SER A 86 0.37 13.21 -4.25
C SER A 86 0.31 13.33 -5.78
N SER A 87 1.33 12.87 -6.50
CA SER A 87 1.38 12.96 -7.97
C SER A 87 0.16 12.29 -8.63
N MET A 88 -0.29 12.89 -9.74
CA MET A 88 -1.44 12.43 -10.51
C MET A 88 -1.19 11.08 -11.21
N HIS A 89 0.06 10.70 -11.43
CA HIS A 89 0.42 9.43 -12.08
C HIS A 89 0.53 8.25 -11.11
N VAL A 90 0.34 8.47 -9.80
CA VAL A 90 0.43 7.40 -8.80
C VAL A 90 -0.81 6.52 -8.83
N PRO A 91 -0.66 5.18 -8.87
CA PRO A 91 -1.79 4.26 -8.76
C PRO A 91 -2.51 4.38 -7.42
N VAL A 92 -3.84 4.46 -7.49
CA VAL A 92 -4.75 4.23 -6.37
C VAL A 92 -5.14 2.75 -6.33
N CYS A 93 -5.38 2.15 -7.51
CA CYS A 93 -5.49 0.69 -7.67
C CYS A 93 -4.33 0.14 -8.50
N TYR A 94 -3.45 -0.60 -7.82
CA TYR A 94 -2.21 -1.13 -8.40
C TYR A 94 -2.44 -2.32 -9.34
N CYS A 95 -3.44 -3.17 -9.07
CA CYS A 95 -3.68 -4.37 -9.89
C CYS A 95 -4.12 -4.04 -11.33
N PHE A 96 -4.82 -2.93 -11.52
CA PHE A 96 -5.41 -2.55 -12.83
C PHE A 96 -4.96 -1.17 -13.29
N ASN A 97 -3.89 -0.65 -12.68
CA ASN A 97 -3.29 0.66 -12.96
C ASN A 97 -4.33 1.79 -13.03
N TRP A 98 -5.21 1.89 -12.02
CA TRP A 98 -6.07 3.06 -11.83
C TRP A 98 -5.29 4.11 -11.06
N THR A 99 -4.65 5.00 -11.79
CA THR A 99 -3.95 6.18 -11.32
C THR A 99 -4.92 7.32 -10.99
N ARG A 100 -4.46 8.34 -10.26
CA ARG A 100 -5.28 9.51 -9.91
C ARG A 100 -5.80 10.23 -11.15
N ASP A 101 -4.95 10.47 -12.15
CA ASP A 101 -5.33 11.07 -13.44
C ASP A 101 -6.40 10.25 -14.18
N ARG A 102 -6.21 8.93 -14.26
CA ARG A 102 -7.18 8.05 -14.92
C ARG A 102 -8.53 8.02 -14.18
N LEU A 103 -8.50 8.03 -12.84
CA LEU A 103 -9.73 8.13 -12.04
C LEU A 103 -10.41 9.48 -12.19
N PHE A 104 -9.63 10.57 -12.26
CA PHE A 104 -10.14 11.91 -12.51
C PHE A 104 -10.83 12.00 -13.87
N GLN A 105 -10.18 11.54 -14.93
CA GLN A 105 -10.76 11.49 -16.28
C GLN A 105 -12.03 10.65 -16.32
N ALA A 106 -11.99 9.43 -15.75
CA ALA A 106 -13.17 8.57 -15.70
C ALA A 106 -14.34 9.20 -14.94
N TYR A 107 -14.06 9.94 -13.87
CA TYR A 107 -15.07 10.72 -13.16
C TYR A 107 -15.66 11.84 -14.03
N SER A 108 -14.82 12.60 -14.73
CA SER A 108 -15.28 13.65 -15.68
C SER A 108 -16.14 13.09 -16.81
N ASP A 109 -15.83 11.88 -17.28
CA ASP A 109 -16.53 11.20 -18.36
C ASP A 109 -17.74 10.36 -17.87
N ASN A 110 -18.11 10.45 -16.59
CA ASN A 110 -19.18 9.67 -15.94
C ASN A 110 -19.03 8.14 -16.08
N LEU A 111 -17.80 7.66 -16.23
CA LEU A 111 -17.48 6.23 -16.20
C LEU A 111 -17.57 5.68 -14.77
N GLN A 112 -17.55 4.36 -14.65
CA GLN A 112 -17.79 3.63 -13.39
C GLN A 112 -16.54 2.80 -12.97
N PRO A 113 -15.43 3.44 -12.51
CA PRO A 113 -14.21 2.72 -12.13
C PRO A 113 -14.40 1.72 -10.99
N ILE A 114 -15.29 2.03 -10.03
CA ILE A 114 -15.55 1.16 -8.87
C ILE A 114 -16.13 -0.17 -9.35
N GLU A 115 -17.09 -0.12 -10.26
CA GLU A 115 -17.79 -1.26 -10.85
C GLU A 115 -16.81 -2.12 -11.64
N HIS A 116 -16.00 -1.50 -12.50
CA HIS A 116 -14.91 -2.18 -13.20
C HIS A 116 -13.97 -2.90 -12.23
N ILE A 117 -13.49 -2.23 -11.17
CA ILE A 117 -12.58 -2.86 -10.20
C ILE A 117 -13.29 -4.01 -9.48
N LYS A 118 -14.54 -3.85 -9.05
CA LYS A 118 -15.32 -4.89 -8.37
C LYS A 118 -15.48 -6.13 -9.24
N GLU A 119 -15.80 -5.98 -10.52
CA GLU A 119 -15.95 -7.09 -11.47
C GLU A 119 -14.66 -7.94 -11.54
N HIS A 120 -13.52 -7.28 -11.69
CA HIS A 120 -12.24 -7.98 -11.76
C HIS A 120 -11.81 -8.59 -10.41
N VAL A 121 -12.15 -7.96 -9.28
CA VAL A 121 -11.91 -8.53 -7.94
C VAL A 121 -12.77 -9.80 -7.75
N GLN A 122 -14.07 -9.75 -8.08
CA GLN A 122 -14.98 -10.90 -8.00
C GLN A 122 -14.55 -12.05 -8.93
N SER A 123 -13.91 -11.70 -10.05
CA SER A 123 -13.33 -12.66 -10.98
C SER A 123 -11.96 -13.22 -10.54
N ASN A 124 -11.50 -12.94 -9.31
CA ASN A 124 -10.19 -13.35 -8.79
C ASN A 124 -8.99 -12.91 -9.66
N ARG A 125 -9.08 -11.76 -10.33
CA ARG A 125 -8.02 -11.24 -11.21
C ARG A 125 -7.05 -10.29 -10.51
N CYS A 126 -7.31 -9.93 -9.25
CA CYS A 126 -6.43 -9.04 -8.47
C CYS A 126 -5.39 -9.84 -7.68
N GLY A 127 -4.20 -9.25 -7.51
CA GLY A 127 -3.18 -9.72 -6.55
C GLY A 127 -2.75 -8.56 -5.66
N CYS A 128 -3.62 -8.15 -4.73
CA CYS A 128 -3.38 -6.94 -3.93
C CYS A 128 -2.20 -7.10 -2.97
N GLU A 129 -2.01 -8.31 -2.46
CA GLU A 129 -0.93 -8.71 -1.57
C GLU A 129 0.45 -8.66 -2.24
N VAL A 130 0.54 -8.62 -3.57
CA VAL A 130 1.81 -8.48 -4.31
C VAL A 130 1.96 -7.13 -5.01
N ASN A 131 0.85 -6.49 -5.40
CA ASN A 131 0.87 -5.27 -6.20
C ASN A 131 0.61 -3.99 -5.38
N ASN A 132 -0.15 -4.05 -4.30
CA ASN A 132 -0.55 -2.86 -3.53
C ASN A 132 0.34 -2.69 -2.30
N PRO A 133 1.02 -1.53 -2.12
CA PRO A 133 1.79 -1.25 -0.91
C PRO A 133 1.05 -1.45 0.41
N GLN A 134 -0.27 -1.24 0.44
CA GLN A 134 -1.09 -1.49 1.63
C GLN A 134 -1.33 -2.99 1.91
N GLY A 135 -1.02 -3.90 0.98
CA GLY A 135 -1.28 -5.33 1.09
C GLY A 135 -2.77 -5.71 1.13
N ALA A 136 -3.66 -4.79 0.76
CA ALA A 136 -5.12 -4.95 0.86
C ALA A 136 -5.84 -4.40 -0.38
N CYS A 137 -7.14 -4.69 -0.51
CA CYS A 137 -7.93 -4.24 -1.65
C CYS A 137 -7.90 -2.71 -1.82
N CYS A 138 -7.74 -2.25 -3.07
CA CYS A 138 -7.65 -0.83 -3.42
C CYS A 138 -9.00 -0.08 -3.32
N LEU A 139 -10.13 -0.79 -3.28
CA LEU A 139 -11.48 -0.20 -3.39
C LEU A 139 -11.73 0.91 -2.36
N GLY A 140 -11.30 0.74 -1.11
CA GLY A 140 -11.47 1.79 -0.09
C GLY A 140 -10.76 3.10 -0.47
N ASN A 141 -9.55 3.01 -1.02
CA ASN A 141 -8.77 4.18 -1.46
C ASN A 141 -9.39 4.81 -2.71
N VAL A 142 -9.85 3.99 -3.66
CA VAL A 142 -10.52 4.48 -4.89
C VAL A 142 -11.81 5.22 -4.56
N THR A 143 -12.67 4.64 -3.72
CA THR A 143 -13.92 5.28 -3.28
C THR A 143 -13.64 6.60 -2.57
N ALA A 144 -12.66 6.63 -1.66
CA ALA A 144 -12.28 7.86 -0.96
C ALA A 144 -11.75 8.94 -1.91
N TYR A 145 -10.91 8.56 -2.88
CA TYR A 145 -10.39 9.49 -3.88
C TYR A 145 -11.49 10.10 -4.74
N LEU A 146 -12.40 9.28 -5.28
CA LEU A 146 -13.54 9.75 -6.08
C LEU A 146 -14.49 10.64 -5.26
N ARG A 147 -14.72 10.33 -3.98
CA ARG A 147 -15.51 11.20 -3.09
C ARG A 147 -14.86 12.58 -2.92
N SER A 148 -13.53 12.63 -2.76
CA SER A 148 -12.80 13.90 -2.65
C SER A 148 -12.91 14.79 -3.90
N LEU A 149 -13.20 14.20 -5.07
CA LEU A 149 -13.44 14.96 -6.30
C LEU A 149 -14.81 15.66 -6.28
N ASN A 150 -15.84 15.00 -5.74
CA ASN A 150 -17.14 15.62 -5.54
C ASN A 150 -17.06 16.81 -4.57
N GLU A 151 -16.34 16.64 -3.46
CA GLU A 151 -16.20 17.66 -2.41
C GLU A 151 -15.50 18.93 -2.96
N ARG A 152 -14.42 18.78 -3.75
CA ARG A 152 -13.74 19.90 -4.41
C ARG A 152 -14.63 20.67 -5.40
N LYS A 153 -15.51 19.97 -6.13
CA LYS A 153 -16.41 20.61 -7.09
C LYS A 153 -17.50 21.46 -6.40
N VAL A 154 -17.87 21.13 -5.16
CA VAL A 154 -18.82 21.90 -4.35
C VAL A 154 -18.17 23.17 -3.79
N GLU A 155 -16.87 23.16 -3.52
CA GLU A 155 -16.13 24.33 -3.02
C GLU A 155 -15.79 25.37 -4.12
N GLU A 156 -15.88 24.98 -5.39
CA GLU A 156 -15.65 25.86 -6.56
C GLU A 156 -16.94 26.53 -7.10
N ILE A 157 -18.10 26.27 -6.49
CA ILE A 157 -19.42 26.84 -6.85
C ILE A 157 -19.86 27.81 -5.75
#